data_AF-X1VXG1-F1
#
_entry.id   AF-X1VXG1-F1
#
_cell.length_a   1.000
_cell.length_b   1.000
_cell.length_c   1.000
_cell.angle_alpha   90.00
_cell.angle_beta   90.00
_cell.angle_gamma   90.00
#
_symmetry.space_group_name_H-M   'P 1'
#
loop_
_entity.id
_entity.type
_entity.pdbx_description
1 polymer ?
#
loop_
_entity_poly.entity_id
_entity_poly.type
_entity_poly.pdbx_seq_one_letter_code
_entity_poly.pdbx_strand_id
1 'polypeptide(L)'
;MIGFSLVFSLAAAVTGVEKLERGLVAIEREDGSVFLSWRLLESDADGIAFEVSRRCLEDLLEPATVLIAGQPYRPTNFVDKTAEKDKKYLYELREYSGKWKPEPYMGRACWEIGITSAFINAPTLLCRQIRFKSLLSPSP
;
A
#
# COMPACT_ATOMS: atom_id res chain seq x y z
N MET A 1 55.72 -14.31 33.47
CA MET A 1 55.30 -14.11 32.07
C MET A 1 53.79 -13.88 32.08
N ILE A 2 53.34 -12.63 31.99
CA ILE A 2 51.90 -12.31 31.99
C ILE A 2 51.48 -12.24 30.52
N GLY A 3 50.66 -13.20 30.09
CA GLY A 3 50.16 -13.30 28.72
C GLY A 3 49.05 -12.29 28.48
N PHE A 4 49.26 -11.37 27.54
CA PHE A 4 48.28 -10.38 27.12
C PHE A 4 47.34 -11.05 26.11
N SER A 5 46.13 -11.43 26.53
CA SER A 5 45.11 -11.99 25.64
C SER A 5 44.36 -10.85 24.94
N LEU A 6 44.49 -10.80 23.61
CA LEU A 6 43.87 -9.77 22.77
C LEU A 6 42.53 -10.32 22.24
N VAL A 7 41.42 -9.83 22.82
CA VAL A 7 40.06 -10.16 22.37
C VAL A 7 39.73 -9.24 21.19
N PHE A 8 39.69 -9.79 19.97
CA PHE A 8 39.17 -9.08 18.81
C PHE A 8 37.64 -9.13 18.82
N SER A 9 37.00 -8.00 19.13
CA SER A 9 35.56 -7.83 18.94
C SER A 9 35.24 -7.63 17.47
N LEU A 10 34.46 -8.53 16.89
CA LEU A 10 33.87 -8.37 15.57
C LEU A 10 32.70 -7.38 15.68
N ALA A 11 32.90 -6.13 15.26
CA ALA A 11 31.80 -5.18 15.12
C ALA A 11 31.06 -5.47 13.81
N ALA A 12 29.89 -6.12 13.89
CA ALA A 12 28.98 -6.19 12.76
C ALA A 12 28.38 -4.79 12.54
N ALA A 13 28.70 -4.17 11.41
CA ALA A 13 28.08 -2.92 11.01
C ALA A 13 26.60 -3.19 10.68
N VAL A 14 25.70 -2.82 11.58
CA VAL A 14 24.26 -2.75 11.28
C VAL A 14 24.03 -1.50 10.45
N THR A 15 23.79 -1.67 9.15
CA THR A 15 23.28 -0.59 8.32
C THR A 15 21.81 -0.40 8.68
N GLY A 16 21.49 0.72 9.34
CA GLY A 16 20.10 1.11 9.57
C GLY A 16 19.46 1.51 8.25
N VAL A 17 18.71 0.60 7.63
CA VAL A 17 17.90 0.90 6.44
C VAL A 17 16.55 1.42 6.91
N GLU A 18 16.08 2.52 6.34
CA GLU A 18 14.76 3.07 6.66
C GLU A 18 13.65 2.11 6.22
N LYS A 19 12.67 1.85 7.09
CA LYS A 19 11.46 1.10 6.73
C LYS A 19 10.54 2.02 5.91
N LEU A 20 10.67 1.96 4.59
CA LEU A 20 9.83 2.71 3.67
C LEU A 20 8.57 1.93 3.34
N GLU A 21 7.42 2.58 3.53
CA GLU A 21 6.17 2.14 2.95
C GLU A 21 6.16 2.44 1.43
N ARG A 22 5.21 1.80 0.73
CA ARG A 22 5.08 1.86 -0.73
C ARG A 22 4.92 3.29 -1.28
N GLY A 23 4.41 4.21 -0.45
CA GLY A 23 4.37 5.64 -0.77
C GLY A 23 3.47 5.97 -1.96
N LEU A 24 2.30 5.33 -2.04
CA LEU A 24 1.30 5.63 -3.06
C LEU A 24 0.82 7.08 -2.91
N VAL A 25 0.89 7.84 -4.00
CA VAL A 25 0.37 9.21 -4.09
C VAL A 25 -0.62 9.30 -5.25
N ALA A 26 -1.62 10.16 -5.09
CA ALA A 26 -2.66 10.42 -6.08
C ALA A 26 -2.84 11.94 -6.21
N ILE A 27 -2.72 12.46 -7.44
CA ILE A 27 -2.75 13.89 -7.76
C ILE A 27 -3.78 14.13 -8.85
N GLU A 28 -4.84 14.89 -8.54
CA GLU A 28 -5.82 15.35 -9.53
C GLU A 28 -5.16 16.36 -10.48
N ARG A 29 -5.37 16.17 -11.78
CA ARG A 29 -4.89 17.04 -12.85
C ARG A 29 -6.00 17.99 -13.30
N GLU A 30 -5.63 19.05 -14.03
CA GLU A 30 -6.60 20.04 -14.52
C GLU A 30 -7.69 19.44 -15.44
N ASP A 31 -7.37 18.33 -16.12
CA ASP A 31 -8.29 17.58 -16.99
C ASP A 31 -9.25 16.65 -16.22
N GLY A 32 -9.19 16.62 -14.88
CA GLY A 32 -9.98 15.75 -14.01
C GLY A 32 -9.42 14.33 -13.88
N SER A 33 -8.39 13.96 -14.66
CA SER A 33 -7.70 12.68 -14.48
C SER A 33 -6.85 12.69 -13.21
N VAL A 34 -6.57 11.52 -12.65
CA VAL A 34 -5.73 11.38 -11.45
C VAL A 34 -4.43 10.69 -11.81
N PHE A 35 -3.31 11.38 -11.59
CA PHE A 35 -1.98 10.81 -11.69
C PHE A 35 -1.62 10.08 -10.40
N LEU A 36 -1.21 8.83 -10.53
CA LEU A 36 -0.80 7.95 -9.45
C LEU A 36 0.67 7.62 -9.60
N SER A 37 1.41 7.58 -8.49
CA SER A 37 2.79 7.09 -8.46
C SER A 37 3.12 6.43 -7.13
N TRP A 38 4.06 5.50 -7.14
CA TRP A 38 4.53 4.77 -5.96
C TRP A 38 6.01 4.40 -6.10
N ARG A 39 6.59 3.88 -5.02
CA ARG A 39 7.99 3.46 -4.98
C ARG A 39 8.14 2.01 -5.43
N LEU A 40 9.13 1.76 -6.29
CA LEU A 40 9.80 0.47 -6.37
C LEU A 40 10.81 0.41 -5.21
N LEU A 41 10.73 -0.61 -4.38
CA LEU A 41 11.61 -0.79 -3.24
C LEU A 41 12.70 -1.80 -3.57
N GLU A 42 13.87 -1.66 -2.94
CA GLU A 42 14.97 -2.62 -3.08
C GLU A 42 14.58 -4.04 -2.63
N SER A 43 13.68 -4.14 -1.66
CA SER A 43 13.17 -5.42 -1.15
C SER A 43 12.16 -6.12 -2.07
N ASP A 44 11.75 -5.48 -3.16
CA ASP A 44 10.79 -6.07 -4.09
C ASP A 44 11.43 -7.19 -4.91
N ALA A 45 10.65 -8.24 -5.18
CA ALA A 45 11.12 -9.34 -6.01
C ALA A 45 11.40 -8.89 -7.45
N ASP A 46 12.37 -9.54 -8.09
CA ASP A 46 12.64 -9.34 -9.51
C ASP A 46 11.38 -9.58 -10.35
N GLY A 47 11.03 -8.59 -11.18
CA GLY A 47 9.87 -8.67 -12.06
C GLY A 47 8.51 -8.44 -11.37
N ILE A 48 8.50 -7.88 -10.14
CA ILE A 48 7.29 -7.41 -9.45
C ILE A 48 6.39 -6.61 -10.40
N ALA A 49 5.09 -6.78 -10.21
CA ALA A 49 4.06 -6.05 -10.91
C ALA A 49 2.98 -5.63 -9.92
N PHE A 50 2.12 -4.71 -10.34
CA PHE A 50 1.15 -4.07 -9.47
C PHE A 50 -0.26 -4.13 -10.06
N GLU A 51 -1.26 -4.10 -9.18
CA GLU A 51 -2.66 -3.85 -9.46
C GLU A 51 -3.07 -2.57 -8.73
N VAL A 52 -3.77 -1.68 -9.42
CA VAL A 52 -4.38 -0.49 -8.81
C VAL A 52 -5.88 -0.64 -8.85
N SER A 53 -6.52 -0.44 -7.70
CA SER A 53 -7.97 -0.34 -7.58
C SER A 53 -8.40 0.99 -6.97
N ARG A 54 -9.62 1.41 -7.29
CA ARG A 54 -10.22 2.67 -6.87
C ARG A 54 -11.60 2.43 -6.29
N ARG A 55 -11.94 3.12 -5.19
CA ARG A 55 -13.29 3.16 -4.62
C ARG A 55 -13.79 4.60 -4.53
N CYS A 56 -15.03 4.83 -4.90
CA CYS A 56 -15.73 6.09 -4.64
C CYS A 56 -16.08 6.16 -3.14
N LEU A 57 -15.75 7.26 -2.46
CA LEU A 57 -16.08 7.42 -1.04
C LEU A 57 -17.57 7.72 -0.80
N GLU A 58 -18.29 8.16 -1.82
CA GLU A 58 -19.75 8.37 -1.76
C GLU A 58 -20.51 7.04 -1.88
N ASP A 59 -19.92 6.03 -2.55
CA ASP A 59 -20.53 4.74 -2.85
C ASP A 59 -19.75 3.57 -2.21
N LEU A 60 -19.51 3.64 -0.88
CA LEU A 60 -18.69 2.64 -0.17
C LEU A 60 -19.23 1.20 -0.21
N LEU A 61 -20.49 1.02 -0.56
CA LEU A 61 -21.14 -0.30 -0.71
C LEU A 61 -20.77 -0.98 -2.04
N GLU A 62 -20.34 -0.21 -3.05
CA GLU A 62 -19.94 -0.74 -4.34
C GLU A 62 -18.51 -1.31 -4.28
N PRO A 63 -18.23 -2.39 -5.04
CA PRO A 63 -16.89 -2.96 -5.09
C PRO A 63 -15.89 -1.98 -5.70
N ALA A 64 -14.63 -2.07 -5.27
CA ALA A 64 -13.57 -1.27 -5.86
C ALA A 64 -13.41 -1.60 -7.35
N THR A 65 -13.32 -0.57 -8.19
CA THR A 65 -13.01 -0.69 -9.60
C THR A 65 -11.52 -1.01 -9.76
N VAL A 66 -11.18 -2.13 -10.40
CA VAL A 66 -9.80 -2.45 -10.77
C VAL A 66 -9.44 -1.65 -12.03
N LEU A 67 -8.49 -0.73 -11.91
CA LEU A 67 -8.08 0.17 -13.00
C LEU A 67 -7.04 -0.47 -13.93
N ILE A 68 -6.24 -1.38 -13.37
CA ILE A 68 -5.19 -2.10 -14.09
C ILE A 68 -5.51 -3.59 -14.00
N ALA A 69 -6.20 -4.10 -15.03
CA ALA A 69 -6.72 -5.47 -15.01
C ALA A 69 -5.94 -6.41 -15.94
N GLY A 70 -5.86 -7.69 -15.53
CA GLY A 70 -5.61 -8.81 -16.44
C GLY A 70 -4.16 -9.09 -16.85
N GLN A 71 -3.21 -8.19 -16.57
CA GLN A 71 -1.79 -8.37 -16.90
C GLN A 71 -0.86 -7.74 -15.86
N PRO A 72 0.37 -8.26 -15.71
CA PRO A 72 1.35 -7.69 -14.81
C PRO A 72 1.74 -6.26 -15.24
N TYR A 73 1.41 -5.27 -14.41
CA TYR A 73 1.76 -3.87 -14.63
C TYR A 73 3.02 -3.49 -13.86
N ARG A 74 4.12 -3.32 -14.57
CA ARG A 74 5.44 -3.01 -14.00
C ARG A 74 5.76 -1.53 -13.80
N PRO A 75 5.21 -0.57 -14.58
CA PRO A 75 5.45 0.84 -14.31
C PRO A 75 5.01 1.24 -12.90
N THR A 76 5.70 2.19 -12.28
CA THR A 76 5.41 2.67 -10.92
C THR A 76 4.57 3.94 -10.89
N ASN A 77 3.84 4.16 -11.96
CA ASN A 77 2.91 5.27 -12.12
C ASN A 77 1.76 4.87 -13.04
N PHE A 78 0.61 5.51 -12.87
CA PHE A 78 -0.58 5.27 -13.68
C PHE A 78 -1.41 6.55 -13.77
N VAL A 79 -2.18 6.72 -14.85
CA VAL A 79 -3.13 7.84 -14.96
C VAL A 79 -4.53 7.28 -15.05
N ASP A 80 -5.32 7.53 -14.03
CA ASP A 80 -6.74 7.23 -14.04
C ASP A 80 -7.50 8.31 -14.80
N LYS A 81 -7.84 8.01 -16.05
CA LYS A 81 -8.64 8.88 -16.92
C LYS A 81 -10.15 8.75 -16.68
N THR A 82 -10.57 7.81 -15.85
CA THR A 82 -11.98 7.53 -15.56
C THR A 82 -12.44 8.19 -14.27
N ALA A 83 -11.55 8.93 -13.59
CA ALA A 83 -11.90 9.72 -12.43
C ALA A 83 -12.77 10.90 -12.86
N GLU A 84 -13.83 11.14 -12.09
CA GLU A 84 -14.68 12.31 -12.27
C GLU A 84 -14.16 13.44 -11.39
N LYS A 85 -14.16 14.65 -11.94
CA LYS A 85 -13.73 15.86 -11.24
C LYS A 85 -14.56 16.08 -9.97
N ASP A 86 -13.92 16.60 -8.93
CA ASP A 86 -14.53 16.93 -7.64
C ASP A 86 -15.09 15.74 -6.83
N LYS A 87 -14.96 14.50 -7.34
CA LYS A 87 -15.28 13.28 -6.58
C LYS A 87 -14.12 12.85 -5.69
N LYS A 88 -14.47 12.20 -4.58
CA LYS A 88 -13.48 11.67 -3.64
C LYS A 88 -13.27 10.19 -3.85
N TYR A 89 -12.02 9.84 -4.13
CA TYR A 89 -11.60 8.47 -4.36
C TYR A 89 -10.61 7.99 -3.31
N LEU A 90 -10.70 6.70 -3.00
CA LEU A 90 -9.68 5.94 -2.32
C LEU A 90 -8.97 5.06 -3.34
N TYR A 91 -7.66 5.21 -3.45
CA TYR A 91 -6.82 4.35 -4.28
C TYR A 91 -6.08 3.34 -3.42
N GLU A 92 -6.00 2.12 -3.93
CA GLU A 92 -5.32 1.00 -3.31
C GLU A 92 -4.35 0.39 -4.32
N LEU A 93 -3.12 0.13 -3.88
CA LEU A 93 -2.07 -0.49 -4.66
C LEU A 93 -1.77 -1.87 -4.06
N ARG A 94 -1.76 -2.90 -4.91
CA ARG A 94 -1.46 -4.28 -4.53
C ARG A 94 -0.40 -4.86 -5.43
N GLU A 95 0.36 -5.81 -4.92
CA GLU A 95 1.26 -6.61 -5.76
C GLU A 95 0.41 -7.55 -6.64
N TYR A 96 0.80 -7.67 -7.90
CA TYR A 96 0.13 -8.54 -8.86
C TYR A 96 0.50 -10.00 -8.58
N SER A 97 -0.47 -10.79 -8.12
CA SER A 97 -0.24 -12.19 -7.73
C SER A 97 -0.46 -13.20 -8.85
N GLY A 98 -0.88 -12.77 -10.05
CA GLY A 98 -1.17 -13.65 -11.21
C GLY A 98 -2.28 -14.70 -11.00
N LYS A 99 -2.84 -14.80 -9.79
CA LYS A 99 -3.92 -15.72 -9.40
C LYS A 99 -5.10 -14.93 -8.85
N TRP A 100 -5.97 -14.50 -9.74
CA TRP A 100 -7.30 -14.03 -9.36
C TRP A 100 -8.23 -15.24 -9.14
N LYS A 101 -8.70 -15.46 -7.92
CA LYS A 101 -9.93 -16.23 -7.64
C LYS A 101 -10.92 -15.30 -6.95
N PRO A 102 -12.07 -14.99 -7.56
CA PRO A 102 -13.18 -14.41 -6.82
C PRO A 102 -13.95 -15.55 -6.19
N GLU A 103 -13.74 -15.82 -4.89
CA GLU A 103 -14.69 -16.63 -4.12
C GLU A 103 -14.89 -16.00 -2.74
N PRO A 104 -16.16 -15.79 -2.32
CA PRO A 104 -16.47 -15.15 -1.07
C PRO A 104 -16.30 -16.14 0.10
N TYR A 105 -15.96 -15.61 1.27
CA TYR A 105 -15.86 -16.22 2.61
C TYR A 105 -14.50 -16.78 3.08
N MET A 106 -13.97 -16.04 4.07
CA MET A 106 -13.35 -16.54 5.31
C MET A 106 -12.10 -17.42 5.20
N GLY A 107 -10.96 -16.78 4.94
CA GLY A 107 -9.64 -17.30 5.27
C GLY A 107 -8.72 -16.16 5.67
N ARG A 108 -8.63 -15.85 6.97
CA ARG A 108 -7.67 -14.86 7.49
C ARG A 108 -6.26 -15.43 7.33
N ALA A 109 -5.50 -14.88 6.38
CA ALA A 109 -4.04 -14.87 6.45
C ALA A 109 -3.63 -13.46 6.87
N CYS A 110 -3.12 -13.35 8.10
CA CYS A 110 -2.60 -12.12 8.67
C CYS A 110 -1.28 -11.78 7.98
N TRP A 111 -1.28 -10.70 7.22
CA TRP A 111 -0.08 -9.93 6.92
C TRP A 111 -0.43 -8.48 7.30
N GLU A 112 0.45 -7.82 8.06
CA GLU A 112 0.39 -6.38 8.26
C GLU A 112 0.63 -5.69 6.92
N ILE A 113 -0.43 -5.53 6.14
CA ILE A 113 -0.41 -4.70 4.94
C ILE A 113 -0.55 -3.27 5.42
N GLY A 114 0.54 -2.52 5.33
CA GLY A 114 0.53 -1.07 5.33
C GLY A 114 -0.33 -0.59 4.16
N ILE A 115 -1.64 -0.46 4.40
CA ILE A 115 -2.56 0.21 3.50
C ILE A 115 -2.12 1.68 3.46
N THR A 116 -1.30 2.04 2.46
CA THR A 116 -1.00 3.44 2.18
C THR A 116 -2.16 4.00 1.37
N SER A 117 -3.27 4.30 2.05
CA SER A 117 -4.39 5.02 1.47
C SER A 117 -3.95 6.43 1.11
N ALA A 118 -3.92 6.77 -0.18
CA ALA A 118 -3.82 8.16 -0.61
C ALA A 118 -5.22 8.79 -0.54
N PHE A 119 -5.39 9.79 0.33
CA PHE A 119 -6.63 10.56 0.44
C PHE A 119 -6.48 11.88 -0.34
N ILE A 120 -7.47 12.19 -1.20
CA ILE A 120 -7.59 13.50 -1.86
C ILE A 120 -8.74 14.27 -1.17
N ASN A 121 -8.49 15.52 -0.76
CA ASN A 121 -9.47 16.45 -0.18
C ASN A 121 -10.28 15.96 1.03
N ALA A 122 -9.60 15.33 2.00
CA ALA A 122 -10.18 15.13 3.33
C ALA A 122 -10.11 16.44 4.13
N PRO A 123 -11.22 16.99 4.66
CA PRO A 123 -11.11 18.02 5.70
C PRO A 123 -10.29 17.41 6.85
N THR A 124 -9.38 18.21 7.41
CA THR A 124 -8.32 17.84 8.37
C THR A 124 -8.80 17.05 9.60
N LEU A 125 -10.11 16.90 9.79
CA LEU A 125 -10.74 16.15 10.86
C LEU A 125 -10.95 14.64 10.56
N LEU A 126 -10.94 14.21 9.29
CA LEU A 126 -11.15 12.78 8.97
C LEU A 126 -9.88 11.93 9.15
N CYS A 127 -8.70 12.56 9.17
CA CYS A 127 -7.41 11.87 9.33
C CYS A 127 -7.21 11.24 10.73
N ARG A 128 -8.06 11.56 11.71
CA ARG A 128 -8.04 10.98 13.06
C ARG A 128 -9.04 9.84 13.30
N GLN A 129 -10.03 9.67 12.41
CA GLN A 129 -11.18 8.80 12.70
C GLN A 129 -10.98 7.35 12.22
N ILE A 130 -9.97 7.06 11.40
CA ILE A 130 -9.61 5.68 11.03
C ILE A 130 -8.49 5.19 11.97
N ARG A 131 -8.67 5.34 13.28
CA ARG A 131 -8.22 4.33 14.24
C ARG A 131 -9.37 3.34 14.35
N PHE A 132 -9.31 2.24 13.60
CA PHE A 132 -10.22 1.14 13.88
C PHE A 132 -9.92 0.64 15.30
N LYS A 133 -10.96 0.75 16.12
CA LYS A 133 -11.03 0.48 17.54
C LYS A 133 -10.67 -0.98 17.78
N SER A 134 -9.53 -1.22 18.45
CA SER A 134 -9.31 -2.44 19.22
C SER A 134 -10.38 -2.49 20.31
N LEU A 135 -11.28 -3.49 20.26
CA LEU A 135 -12.04 -3.97 21.42
C LEU A 135 -12.33 -5.47 21.25
N LEU A 136 -11.52 -6.27 21.95
CA LEU A 136 -11.91 -7.37 22.84
C LEU A 136 -13.05 -8.33 22.41
N SER A 137 -12.71 -9.61 22.28
CA SER A 137 -13.56 -10.72 22.72
C SER A 137 -12.73 -11.64 23.63
N PRO A 138 -13.26 -12.07 24.80
CA PRO A 138 -12.60 -13.04 25.66
C PRO A 138 -12.66 -14.42 25.04
N SER A 139 -11.61 -15.21 25.25
CA SER A 139 -11.55 -16.64 24.95
C SER A 139 -12.32 -17.45 26.01
N PRO A 140 -13.15 -18.44 25.63
CA PRO A 140 -13.37 -19.61 26.48
C PRO A 140 -12.16 -20.57 26.42
#